data_AF-A0A6S7ASK3-F1
#
_entry.id   AF-A0A6S7ASK3-F1
#
_cell.length_a   1.000
_cell.length_b   1.000
_cell.length_c   1.000
_cell.angle_alpha   90.00
_cell.angle_beta   90.00
_cell.angle_gamma   90.00
#
_symmetry.space_group_name_H-M   'P 1'
#
loop_
_entity.id
_entity.type
_entity.pdbx_description
1 polymer ?
#
loop_
_entity_poly.entity_id
_entity_poly.type
_entity_poly.pdbx_seq_one_letter_code
_entity_poly.pdbx_strand_id
1 'polypeptide(L)'
;MSEAAIQLDLLEAHIDLNAFSFDESALIFSTFLQQLATEMCEKGQFSSKFLRWTTETLGLRLTPGKIPAVSELRQTRAKTWELYHAEPDCPKKHFLRAVICSLYDKDTDATTELEAPEMIELFFFVLSDVGTGICERFRVFFESQHKQR
;
A
#
# COMPACT_ATOMS: atom_id res chain seq x y z
N MET A 1 -22.76 0.63 -0.30
CA MET A 1 -21.56 -0.23 -0.19
C MET A 1 -20.41 0.55 -0.83
N SER A 2 -19.27 0.69 -0.15
CA SER A 2 -18.12 1.44 -0.69
C SER A 2 -17.44 0.65 -1.81
N GLU A 3 -16.74 1.34 -2.73
CA GLU A 3 -15.95 0.68 -3.77
C GLU A 3 -14.95 -0.32 -3.17
N ALA A 4 -14.30 0.06 -2.07
CA ALA A 4 -13.41 -0.79 -1.30
C ALA A 4 -14.06 -2.12 -0.89
N ALA A 5 -15.25 -2.07 -0.27
CA ALA A 5 -15.97 -3.26 0.17
C ALA A 5 -16.37 -4.15 -1.02
N ILE A 6 -16.88 -3.55 -2.10
CA ILE A 6 -17.27 -4.30 -3.31
C ILE A 6 -16.05 -5.05 -3.89
N GLN A 7 -14.90 -4.38 -3.99
CA GLN A 7 -13.71 -4.98 -4.60
C GLN A 7 -13.04 -6.00 -3.68
N LEU A 8 -13.12 -5.82 -2.36
CA LEU A 8 -12.68 -6.81 -1.37
C LEU A 8 -13.55 -8.08 -1.43
N ASP A 9 -14.88 -7.94 -1.42
CA ASP A 9 -15.81 -9.07 -1.54
C ASP A 9 -15.54 -9.88 -2.84
N LEU A 10 -15.28 -9.18 -3.94
CA LEU A 10 -14.91 -9.80 -5.21
C LEU A 10 -13.56 -10.51 -5.14
N LEU A 11 -12.57 -9.98 -4.42
CA LEU A 11 -11.28 -10.62 -4.24
C LEU A 11 -11.41 -11.92 -3.44
N GLU A 12 -12.11 -11.87 -2.31
CA GLU A 12 -12.32 -13.01 -1.41
C GLU A 12 -13.13 -14.15 -2.07
N ALA A 13 -14.00 -13.82 -3.03
CA ALA A 13 -14.70 -14.82 -3.83
C ALA A 13 -13.79 -15.66 -4.74
N HIS A 14 -12.59 -15.16 -5.05
CA HIS A 14 -11.65 -15.81 -5.98
C HIS A 14 -10.34 -16.26 -5.32
N ILE A 15 -9.99 -15.71 -4.17
CA ILE A 15 -8.70 -15.91 -3.50
C ILE A 15 -8.91 -16.10 -2.00
N ASP A 16 -8.29 -17.15 -1.45
CA ASP A 16 -8.16 -17.30 0.00
C ASP A 16 -7.07 -16.35 0.53
N LEU A 17 -7.48 -15.26 1.17
CA LEU A 17 -6.56 -14.26 1.72
C LEU A 17 -5.65 -14.83 2.81
N ASN A 18 -6.05 -15.92 3.48
CA ASN A 18 -5.22 -16.58 4.49
C ASN A 18 -4.02 -17.33 3.89
N ALA A 19 -4.01 -17.56 2.58
CA ALA A 19 -2.88 -18.15 1.87
C ALA A 19 -1.72 -17.16 1.65
N PHE A 20 -1.90 -15.90 2.05
CA PHE A 20 -0.89 -14.85 1.94
C PHE A 20 -0.31 -14.53 3.32
N SER A 21 1.01 -14.38 3.38
CA SER A 21 1.64 -13.80 4.57
C SER A 21 1.41 -12.28 4.61
N PHE A 22 1.55 -11.70 5.80
CA PHE A 22 1.55 -10.24 5.98
C PHE A 22 2.58 -9.57 5.06
N ASP A 23 3.82 -10.08 5.06
CA ASP A 23 4.91 -9.48 4.31
C ASP A 23 4.71 -9.59 2.79
N GLU A 24 4.13 -10.71 2.34
CA GLU A 24 3.75 -10.89 0.94
C GLU A 24 2.66 -9.89 0.53
N SER A 25 1.63 -9.71 1.36
CA SER A 25 0.57 -8.74 1.11
C SER A 25 1.11 -7.30 1.06
N ALA A 26 1.99 -6.95 2.01
CA ALA A 26 2.64 -5.64 2.04
C ALA A 26 3.59 -5.42 0.84
N LEU A 27 4.26 -6.47 0.36
CA LEU A 27 5.10 -6.41 -0.85
C LEU A 27 4.28 -6.18 -2.11
N ILE A 28 3.19 -6.94 -2.30
CA ILE A 28 2.26 -6.78 -3.43
C ILE A 28 1.70 -5.36 -3.43
N PHE A 29 1.26 -4.88 -2.28
CA PHE A 29 0.72 -3.53 -2.15
C PHE A 29 1.77 -2.45 -2.44
N SER A 30 2.98 -2.58 -1.89
CA SER A 30 4.09 -1.65 -2.18
C SER A 30 4.42 -1.61 -3.67
N THR A 31 4.36 -2.76 -4.35
CA THR A 31 4.62 -2.87 -5.79
C THR A 31 3.55 -2.12 -6.59
N PHE A 32 2.28 -2.30 -6.23
CA PHE A 32 1.16 -1.58 -6.84
C PHE A 32 1.29 -0.07 -6.63
N LEU A 33 1.61 0.38 -5.41
CA LEU A 33 1.81 1.80 -5.12
C LEU A 33 2.96 2.41 -5.94
N GLN A 34 4.04 1.65 -6.18
CA GLN A 34 5.13 2.11 -7.02
C GLN A 34 4.70 2.32 -8.48
N GLN A 35 3.89 1.42 -9.02
CA GLN A 35 3.32 1.56 -10.37
C GLN A 35 2.38 2.77 -10.44
N LEU A 36 1.49 2.90 -9.44
CA LEU A 36 0.55 4.01 -9.36
C LEU A 36 1.25 5.37 -9.24
N ALA A 37 2.30 5.47 -8.42
CA ALA A 37 3.09 6.69 -8.28
C ALA A 37 3.74 7.12 -9.60
N THR A 38 4.26 6.15 -10.36
CA THR A 38 4.86 6.39 -11.68
C THR A 38 3.82 6.98 -12.63
N GLU A 39 2.65 6.35 -12.75
CA GLU A 39 1.56 6.84 -13.59
C GLU A 39 1.05 8.23 -13.17
N MET A 40 0.92 8.47 -11.87
CA MET A 40 0.48 9.78 -11.36
C MET A 40 1.51 10.87 -11.66
N CYS A 41 2.81 10.53 -11.68
CA CYS A 41 3.85 11.44 -12.14
C CYS A 41 3.76 11.70 -13.65
N GLU A 42 3.55 10.68 -14.47
CA GLU A 42 3.38 10.81 -15.93
C GLU A 42 2.16 11.65 -16.30
N LYS A 43 1.09 11.56 -15.52
CA LYS A 43 -0.12 12.39 -15.65
C LYS A 43 0.04 13.81 -15.07
N GLY A 44 1.21 14.15 -14.53
CA GLY A 44 1.50 15.46 -13.95
C GLY A 44 0.82 15.73 -12.59
N GLN A 45 0.23 14.71 -11.95
CA GLN A 45 -0.36 14.83 -10.62
C GLN A 45 0.71 14.84 -9.53
N PHE A 46 1.80 14.10 -9.74
CA PHE A 46 2.97 14.10 -8.87
C PHE A 46 4.17 14.77 -9.53
N SER A 47 4.96 15.48 -8.72
CA SER A 47 6.26 15.98 -9.16
C SER A 47 7.28 14.84 -9.22
N SER A 48 8.29 14.95 -10.09
CA SER A 48 9.39 13.99 -10.14
C SER A 48 10.16 13.90 -8.81
N LYS A 49 10.20 14.99 -8.04
CA LYS A 49 10.77 14.99 -6.68
C LYS A 49 9.97 14.08 -5.74
N PHE A 50 8.65 14.13 -5.82
CA PHE A 50 7.78 13.27 -5.02
C PHE A 50 7.88 11.81 -5.47
N LEU A 51 7.87 11.54 -6.77
CA LEU A 51 8.09 10.18 -7.30
C LEU A 51 9.40 9.58 -6.78
N ARG A 52 10.52 10.34 -6.85
CA ARG A 52 11.81 9.86 -6.32
C ARG A 52 11.72 9.51 -4.84
N TRP A 53 11.11 10.38 -4.03
CA TRP A 53 10.90 10.11 -2.61
C TRP A 53 10.04 8.87 -2.37
N THR A 54 8.97 8.68 -3.14
CA THR A 54 8.11 7.49 -3.06
C THR A 54 8.90 6.24 -3.41
N THR A 55 9.72 6.26 -4.46
CA THR A 55 10.57 5.14 -4.86
C THR A 55 11.59 4.77 -3.78
N GLU A 56 12.23 5.76 -3.17
CA GLU A 56 13.16 5.53 -2.05
C GLU A 56 12.44 4.91 -0.84
N THR A 57 11.22 5.40 -0.53
CA THR A 57 10.42 4.98 0.62
C THR A 57 9.87 3.57 0.45
N LEU A 58 9.24 3.27 -0.69
CA LEU A 58 8.72 1.93 -1.02
C LEU A 58 9.88 0.94 -1.26
N GLY A 59 11.04 1.43 -1.67
CA GLY A 59 12.27 0.66 -1.83
C GLY A 59 12.68 -0.13 -0.58
N LEU A 60 12.26 0.30 0.61
CA LEU A 60 12.45 -0.47 1.86
C LEU A 60 11.82 -1.86 1.79
N ARG A 61 10.66 -1.98 1.15
CA ARG A 61 9.93 -3.24 0.94
C ARG A 61 10.34 -3.93 -0.36
N LEU A 62 10.63 -3.14 -1.40
CA LEU A 62 10.81 -3.64 -2.77
C LEU A 62 12.23 -4.11 -3.10
N THR A 63 13.21 -3.88 -2.22
CA THR A 63 14.59 -4.32 -2.46
C THR A 63 14.71 -5.84 -2.36
N PRO A 64 15.07 -6.56 -3.44
CA PRO A 64 15.15 -8.02 -3.42
C PRO A 64 16.19 -8.52 -2.41
N GLY A 65 15.83 -9.55 -1.65
CA GLY A 65 16.73 -10.19 -0.68
C GLY A 65 17.03 -9.36 0.58
N LYS A 66 16.42 -8.18 0.74
CA LYS A 66 16.54 -7.37 1.95
C LYS A 66 15.21 -7.36 2.70
N ILE A 67 15.19 -7.98 3.88
CA ILE A 67 14.09 -7.80 4.83
C ILE A 67 14.33 -6.46 5.54
N PRO A 68 13.42 -5.47 5.45
CA PRO A 68 13.60 -4.20 6.13
C PRO A 68 13.60 -4.38 7.65
N ALA A 69 14.46 -3.65 8.34
CA ALA A 69 14.43 -3.67 9.80
C ALA A 69 13.15 -3.01 10.30
N VAL A 70 12.49 -3.60 11.31
CA VAL A 70 11.27 -3.05 11.91
C VAL A 70 11.47 -1.60 12.38
N SER A 71 12.63 -1.28 12.95
CA SER A 71 12.97 0.10 13.36
C SER A 71 13.04 1.07 12.18
N GLU A 72 13.52 0.63 11.01
CA GLU A 72 13.61 1.41 9.78
C GLU A 72 12.20 1.70 9.22
N LEU A 73 11.32 0.68 9.22
CA LEU A 73 9.91 0.85 8.85
C LEU A 73 9.19 1.83 9.78
N ARG A 74 9.32 1.67 11.10
CA ARG A 74 8.68 2.56 12.09
C ARG A 74 9.15 4.01 11.97
N GLN A 75 10.46 4.22 11.84
CA GLN A 75 11.01 5.56 11.67
C GLN A 75 10.52 6.22 10.37
N THR A 76 10.50 5.46 9.28
CA THR A 76 10.05 5.96 7.98
C THR A 76 8.55 6.24 7.98
N ARG A 77 7.76 5.38 8.63
CA ARG A 77 6.32 5.59 8.84
C ARG A 77 6.05 6.87 9.62
N ALA A 78 6.78 7.13 10.71
CA ALA A 78 6.65 8.36 11.49
C ALA A 78 6.96 9.62 10.65
N LYS A 79 8.06 9.61 9.88
CA LYS A 79 8.39 10.72 8.95
C LYS A 79 7.33 10.90 7.85
N THR A 80 6.75 9.81 7.38
CA THR A 80 5.71 9.86 6.34
C THR A 80 4.41 10.44 6.90
N TRP A 81 4.08 10.18 8.17
CA TRP A 81 2.99 10.85 8.87
C TRP A 81 3.19 12.36 8.98
N GLU A 82 4.41 12.83 9.26
CA GLU A 82 4.72 14.26 9.28
C GLU A 82 4.44 14.92 7.91
N LEU A 83 4.86 14.25 6.82
CA LEU A 83 4.55 14.71 5.46
C LEU A 83 3.05 14.73 5.20
N TYR A 84 2.33 13.66 5.57
CA TYR A 84 0.88 13.58 5.42
C TYR A 84 0.15 14.73 6.13
N HIS A 85 0.57 15.08 7.34
CA HIS A 85 -0.05 16.16 8.10
C HIS A 85 0.24 17.55 7.52
N ALA A 86 1.38 17.72 6.85
CA ALA A 86 1.75 18.97 6.19
C ALA A 86 1.01 19.19 4.85
N GLU A 87 0.53 18.13 4.19
CA GLU A 87 -0.19 18.26 2.92
C GLU A 87 -1.65 18.69 3.13
N PRO A 88 -2.22 19.54 2.25
CA PRO A 88 -3.65 19.83 2.21
C PRO A 88 -4.43 18.61 1.72
N ASP A 89 -5.75 18.65 1.82
CA ASP A 89 -6.62 17.63 1.22
C ASP A 89 -6.46 17.59 -0.31
N CYS A 90 -5.69 16.62 -0.80
CA CYS A 90 -5.29 16.49 -2.20
C CYS A 90 -4.83 15.06 -2.51
N PRO A 91 -4.71 14.66 -3.80
CA PRO A 91 -4.31 13.31 -4.18
C PRO A 91 -2.99 12.84 -3.55
N LYS A 92 -2.04 13.76 -3.35
CA LYS A 92 -0.76 13.47 -2.70
C LYS A 92 -0.95 13.07 -1.23
N LYS A 93 -1.86 13.72 -0.50
CA LYS A 93 -2.18 13.39 0.89
C LYS A 93 -2.78 12.00 1.01
N HIS A 94 -3.74 11.66 0.16
CA HIS A 94 -4.36 10.33 0.15
C HIS A 94 -3.36 9.25 -0.22
N PHE A 95 -2.49 9.51 -1.20
CA PHE A 95 -1.42 8.58 -1.56
C PHE A 95 -0.41 8.37 -0.42
N LEU A 96 -0.05 9.44 0.32
CA LEU A 96 0.81 9.32 1.50
C LEU A 96 0.21 8.40 2.56
N ARG A 97 -1.12 8.43 2.76
CA ARG A 97 -1.83 7.51 3.66
C ARG A 97 -1.66 6.06 3.22
N ALA A 98 -1.73 5.78 1.93
CA ALA A 98 -1.48 4.45 1.39
C ALA A 98 -0.01 4.01 1.61
N VAL A 99 0.96 4.89 1.39
CA VAL A 99 2.39 4.61 1.67
C VAL A 99 2.62 4.34 3.16
N ILE A 100 1.95 5.05 4.06
CA ILE A 100 2.01 4.76 5.50
C ILE A 100 1.56 3.32 5.79
N CYS A 101 0.47 2.89 5.15
CA CYS A 101 -0.05 1.53 5.32
C CYS A 101 0.91 0.45 4.84
N SER A 102 1.69 0.69 3.78
CA SER A 102 2.69 -0.27 3.30
C SER A 102 3.93 -0.39 4.22
N LEU A 103 4.09 0.55 5.16
CA LEU A 103 5.20 0.60 6.12
C LEU A 103 4.85 -0.03 7.48
N TYR A 104 3.65 -0.59 7.67
CA TYR A 104 3.37 -1.42 8.84
C TYR A 104 4.15 -2.72 8.78
N ASP A 105 4.63 -3.21 9.91
CA ASP A 105 5.19 -4.54 10.13
C ASP A 105 4.17 -5.43 10.86
N LYS A 106 4.37 -6.76 10.84
CA LYS A 106 3.45 -7.71 11.51
C LYS A 106 3.33 -7.43 13.02
N ASP A 107 4.41 -6.96 13.65
CA ASP A 107 4.51 -6.74 15.09
C ASP A 107 4.12 -5.31 15.49
N THR A 108 2.99 -4.81 14.99
CA THR A 108 2.54 -3.45 15.27
C THR A 108 2.39 -3.20 16.78
N ASP A 109 3.19 -2.26 17.29
CA ASP A 109 3.21 -1.72 18.65
C ASP A 109 2.55 -2.61 19.74
N ALA A 110 3.30 -3.62 20.16
CA ALA A 110 3.22 -4.33 21.44
C ALA A 110 1.91 -5.03 21.85
N THR A 111 0.82 -5.00 21.08
CA THR A 111 -0.46 -5.58 21.57
C THR A 111 -1.36 -6.29 20.57
N THR A 112 -1.16 -6.16 19.25
CA THR A 112 -1.99 -6.91 18.27
C THR A 112 -1.17 -7.24 17.03
N GLU A 113 -1.05 -8.52 16.68
CA GLU A 113 -0.55 -8.95 15.37
C GLU A 113 -1.63 -8.65 14.33
N LEU A 114 -1.32 -7.85 13.31
CA LEU A 114 -2.23 -7.68 12.18
C LEU A 114 -2.13 -8.90 11.26
N GLU A 115 -3.26 -9.54 10.99
CA GLU A 115 -3.31 -10.65 10.04
C GLU A 115 -3.38 -10.14 8.60
N ALA A 116 -3.04 -11.00 7.63
CA ALA A 116 -3.06 -10.62 6.21
C ALA A 116 -4.44 -10.12 5.73
N PRO A 117 -5.59 -10.74 6.09
CA PRO A 117 -6.91 -10.24 5.68
C PRO A 117 -7.19 -8.82 6.19
N GLU A 118 -6.89 -8.53 7.45
CA GLU A 118 -7.10 -7.20 8.06
C GLU A 118 -6.27 -6.12 7.36
N MET A 119 -5.04 -6.46 6.96
CA MET A 119 -4.20 -5.55 6.19
C MET A 119 -4.69 -5.32 4.77
N ILE A 120 -5.20 -6.36 4.12
CA ILE A 120 -5.75 -6.24 2.77
C ILE A 120 -7.01 -5.36 2.79
N GLU A 121 -7.88 -5.52 3.78
CA GLU A 121 -9.01 -4.61 4.01
C GLU A 121 -8.55 -3.16 4.17
N LEU A 122 -7.52 -2.93 5.00
CA LEU A 122 -6.92 -1.60 5.17
C LEU A 122 -6.39 -1.03 3.85
N PHE A 123 -5.76 -1.86 3.00
CA PHE A 123 -5.27 -1.44 1.68
C PHE A 123 -6.41 -0.95 0.78
N PHE A 124 -7.51 -1.71 0.67
CA PHE A 124 -8.68 -1.27 -0.08
C PHE A 124 -9.27 0.03 0.47
N PHE A 125 -9.35 0.15 1.79
CA PHE A 125 -9.86 1.35 2.43
C PHE A 125 -9.02 2.58 2.05
N VAL A 126 -7.70 2.55 2.20
CA VAL A 126 -6.85 3.71 1.89
C VAL A 126 -6.76 4.00 0.39
N LEU A 127 -6.86 2.99 -0.47
CA LEU A 127 -6.90 3.20 -1.92
C LEU A 127 -8.19 3.88 -2.38
N SER A 128 -9.30 3.70 -1.66
CA SER A 128 -10.56 4.38 -2.00
C SER A 128 -10.48 5.91 -1.89
N ASP A 129 -9.59 6.42 -1.02
CA ASP A 129 -9.32 7.86 -0.91
C ASP A 129 -8.43 8.37 -2.06
N VAL A 130 -7.62 7.51 -2.68
CA VAL A 130 -6.66 7.90 -3.72
C VAL A 130 -7.36 8.27 -5.03
N GLY A 131 -8.41 7.54 -5.41
CA GLY A 131 -9.20 7.85 -6.59
C GLY A 131 -10.14 6.73 -7.02
N THR A 132 -11.12 7.10 -7.85
CA THR A 132 -12.10 6.16 -8.42
C THR A 132 -11.41 5.10 -9.28
N GLY A 133 -11.81 3.83 -9.10
CA GLY A 133 -11.32 2.70 -9.88
C GLY A 133 -9.95 2.19 -9.44
N ILE A 134 -9.30 2.82 -8.45
CA ILE A 134 -8.00 2.36 -7.93
C ILE A 134 -8.15 1.04 -7.17
N CYS A 135 -9.27 0.84 -6.46
CA CYS A 135 -9.55 -0.41 -5.76
C CYS A 135 -9.70 -1.58 -6.76
N GLU A 136 -10.46 -1.38 -7.84
CA GLU A 136 -10.61 -2.39 -8.89
C GLU A 136 -9.26 -2.76 -9.52
N ARG A 137 -8.45 -1.76 -9.83
CA ARG A 137 -7.09 -1.97 -10.38
C ARG A 137 -6.21 -2.75 -9.42
N PHE A 138 -6.28 -2.45 -8.13
CA PHE A 138 -5.52 -3.18 -7.11
C PHE A 138 -5.98 -4.63 -6.99
N ARG A 139 -7.30 -4.90 -6.97
CA ARG A 139 -7.84 -6.27 -6.99
C ARG A 139 -7.27 -7.07 -8.17
N VAL A 140 -7.40 -6.54 -9.39
CA VAL A 140 -6.90 -7.20 -10.61
C VAL A 140 -5.39 -7.43 -10.54
N PHE A 141 -4.64 -6.44 -10.02
CA PHE A 141 -3.20 -6.58 -9.82
C PHE A 141 -2.88 -7.70 -8.82
N PHE A 142 -3.53 -7.72 -7.66
CA PHE A 142 -3.35 -8.74 -6.63
C PHE A 142 -3.64 -10.15 -7.17
N GLU A 143 -4.76 -10.30 -7.88
CA GLU A 143 -5.13 -11.57 -8.52
C GLU A 143 -4.09 -12.05 -9.54
N SER A 144 -3.45 -11.13 -10.25
CA SER A 144 -2.37 -11.47 -11.19
C SER A 144 -1.12 -12.00 -10.49
N GLN A 145 -0.80 -11.50 -9.30
CA GLN A 145 0.34 -11.97 -8.50
C GLN A 145 0.06 -13.37 -7.95
N HIS A 146 -1.17 -13.66 -7.54
CA HIS A 146 -1.58 -15.00 -7.10
C HIS A 146 -1.38 -16.06 -8.19
N LYS A 147 -1.76 -15.76 -9.45
CA LYS A 147 -1.64 -16.69 -10.58
C LYS A 147 -0.21 -17.01 -11.00
N GLN A 148 0.77 -16.24 -10.52
CA GLN A 148 2.19 -16.44 -10.81
C GLN A 148 2.91 -17.32 -9.76
N ARG A 149 2.22 -17.68 -8.68
CA ARG A 149 2.66 -18.68 -7.69
C ARG A 149 2.41 -20.09 -8.22
#